data_AF-A0A971A790-F1
#
_entry.id   AF-A0A971A790-F1
#
_cell.length_a   1.000
_cell.length_b   1.000
_cell.length_c   1.000
_cell.angle_alpha   90.00
_cell.angle_beta   90.00
_cell.angle_gamma   90.00
#
_symmetry.space_group_name_H-M   'P 1'
#
loop_
_entity.id
_entity.type
_entity.pdbx_description
1 polymer ?
#
loop_
_entity_poly.entity_id
_entity_poly.type
_entity_poly.pdbx_seq_one_letter_code
_entity_poly.pdbx_strand_id
1 'polypeptide(L)'
;MDNKKTDDGLVITTLGKFEVKRSGQVLSQDSSYRVWELFKYIITNRQVGIVPELALENLWPDQDYSDPRGAIRALIFRLRKSLGKNPADNKEYIFFSQGCYHWNNDVDYWLDVEEFESKVQQAAG
;
A
#
# COMPACT_ATOMS: atom_id res chain seq x y z
N MET A 1 -9.76 -15.80 19.47
CA MET A 1 -9.29 -16.33 18.18
C MET A 1 -8.00 -15.60 17.91
N ASP A 2 -6.89 -16.25 18.25
CA ASP A 2 -5.57 -15.64 18.27
C ASP A 2 -5.10 -15.45 16.84
N ASN A 3 -5.08 -14.18 16.40
CA ASN A 3 -4.67 -13.82 15.05
C ASN A 3 -3.16 -14.04 14.97
N LYS A 4 -2.74 -15.16 14.38
CA LYS A 4 -1.35 -15.40 14.01
C LYS A 4 -0.96 -14.32 13.01
N LYS A 5 -0.35 -13.23 13.50
CA LYS A 5 0.53 -12.40 12.69
C LYS A 5 1.58 -13.33 12.13
N THR A 6 1.49 -13.62 10.85
CA THR A 6 2.51 -14.45 10.18
C THR A 6 3.75 -13.58 10.00
N ASP A 7 4.92 -14.11 10.35
CA ASP A 7 6.24 -13.43 10.21
C ASP A 7 6.58 -13.06 8.75
N ASP A 8 5.71 -13.44 7.81
CA ASP A 8 5.83 -13.24 6.37
C ASP A 8 4.87 -12.18 5.80
N GLY A 9 4.10 -11.49 6.65
CA GLY A 9 3.29 -10.34 6.25
C GLY A 9 4.13 -9.11 5.86
N LEU A 10 3.50 -8.09 5.28
CA LEU A 10 4.20 -6.83 5.01
C LEU A 10 4.38 -6.03 6.30
N VAL A 11 5.59 -5.50 6.49
CA VAL A 11 5.91 -4.51 7.53
C VAL A 11 6.10 -3.16 6.85
N ILE A 12 5.21 -2.22 7.14
CA ILE A 12 5.12 -0.92 6.47
C ILE A 12 5.42 0.18 7.49
N THR A 13 6.52 0.90 7.26
CA THR A 13 6.92 2.06 8.06
C THR A 13 6.66 3.33 7.24
N THR A 14 5.91 4.26 7.82
CA THR A 14 5.51 5.54 7.20
C THR A 14 5.96 6.74 8.02
N LEU A 15 6.12 6.58 9.33
CA LEU A 15 6.58 7.60 10.26
C LEU A 15 8.12 7.67 10.22
N GLY A 16 8.63 8.74 9.59
CA GLY A 16 10.07 8.92 9.37
C GLY A 16 10.50 8.36 8.01
N LYS A 17 11.50 7.47 7.99
CA LYS A 17 11.97 6.89 6.73
C LYS A 17 10.95 5.85 6.24
N PHE A 18 10.30 6.15 5.12
CA PHE A 18 9.40 5.21 4.48
C PHE A 18 10.13 3.92 4.09
N GLU A 19 9.56 2.78 4.47
CA GLU A 19 10.12 1.47 4.17
C GLU A 19 9.04 0.39 4.13
N VAL A 20 9.16 -0.53 3.17
CA VAL A 20 8.30 -1.72 3.07
C VAL A 20 9.18 -2.96 3.09
N LYS A 21 8.91 -3.85 4.04
CA LYS A 21 9.66 -5.08 4.26
C LYS A 21 8.77 -6.31 4.24
N ARG A 22 9.36 -7.45 3.89
CA ARG A 22 8.79 -8.79 4.11
C ARG A 22 9.89 -9.76 4.47
N SER A 23 9.71 -10.53 5.55
CA SER A 23 10.68 -11.54 6.01
C SER A 23 12.12 -11.01 6.05
N GLY A 24 12.31 -9.78 6.55
CA GLY A 24 13.61 -9.09 6.64
C GLY A 24 14.14 -8.43 5.35
N GLN A 25 13.57 -8.71 4.18
CA GLN A 25 13.96 -8.10 2.91
C GLN A 25 13.25 -6.75 2.71
N VAL A 26 14.02 -5.70 2.36
CA VAL A 26 13.46 -4.40 1.98
C VAL A 26 12.97 -4.45 0.54
N LEU A 27 11.65 -4.46 0.35
CA LEU A 27 11.05 -4.45 -0.99
C LEU A 27 11.17 -3.07 -1.65
N SER A 28 11.22 -2.01 -0.83
CA SER A 28 11.22 -0.63 -1.30
C SER A 28 12.58 -0.05 -1.71
N GLN A 29 13.65 -0.87 -1.74
CA GLN A 29 15.02 -0.38 -1.94
C GLN A 29 15.39 -0.16 -3.43
N ASP A 30 15.06 -1.10 -4.32
CA ASP A 30 15.57 -1.13 -5.71
C ASP A 30 14.51 -0.88 -6.78
N SER A 31 13.49 -0.09 -6.47
CA SER A 31 12.34 0.12 -7.38
C SER A 31 12.05 1.57 -7.67
N SER A 32 11.32 1.78 -8.76
CA SER A 32 10.93 3.11 -9.25
C SER A 32 10.28 3.94 -8.14
N TYR A 33 10.79 5.16 -7.94
CA TYR A 33 10.24 6.13 -7.00
C TYR A 33 8.71 6.29 -7.15
N ARG A 34 8.21 6.40 -8.39
CA ARG A 34 6.77 6.55 -8.67
C ARG A 34 5.91 5.38 -8.21
N VAL A 35 6.45 4.16 -8.19
CA VAL A 35 5.73 2.96 -7.72
C VAL A 35 5.49 3.05 -6.21
N TRP A 36 6.49 3.51 -5.45
CA TRP A 36 6.36 3.67 -4.00
C TRP A 36 5.65 4.95 -3.58
N GLU A 37 5.70 6.02 -4.38
CA GLU A 37 4.80 7.16 -4.19
C GLU A 37 3.35 6.75 -4.33
N LEU A 38 3.01 5.97 -5.37
CA LEU A 38 1.67 5.41 -5.52
C LEU A 38 1.30 4.51 -4.33
N PHE A 39 2.23 3.68 -3.84
CA PHE A 39 1.97 2.87 -2.66
C PHE A 39 1.71 3.71 -1.40
N LYS A 40 2.50 4.78 -1.17
CA LYS A 40 2.25 5.72 -0.06
C LYS A 40 0.85 6.30 -0.15
N TYR A 41 0.45 6.76 -1.33
CA TYR A 41 -0.91 7.26 -1.55
C TYR A 41 -1.97 6.19 -1.24
N ILE A 42 -1.74 4.95 -1.66
CA ILE A 42 -2.64 3.82 -1.39
C ILE A 42 -2.76 3.53 0.11
N ILE A 43 -1.64 3.41 0.82
CA ILE A 43 -1.67 3.06 2.24
C ILE A 43 -2.19 4.20 3.12
N THR A 44 -1.94 5.46 2.74
CA THR A 44 -2.54 6.63 3.40
C THR A 44 -4.07 6.62 3.24
N ASN A 45 -4.58 6.21 2.08
CA ASN A 45 -6.02 6.16 1.78
C ASN A 45 -6.61 4.73 1.92
N ARG A 46 -5.98 3.85 2.72
CA ARG A 46 -6.30 2.40 2.78
C ARG A 46 -7.75 2.04 3.13
N GLN A 47 -8.50 2.98 3.70
CA GLN A 47 -9.90 2.79 4.10
C GLN A 47 -10.91 3.14 3.00
N VAL A 48 -10.46 3.73 1.89
CA VAL A 48 -11.33 4.19 0.79
C VAL A 48 -10.83 3.69 -0.56
N GLY A 49 -11.72 3.73 -1.56
CA GLY A 49 -11.36 3.43 -2.94
C GLY A 49 -10.62 4.58 -3.59
N ILE A 50 -9.58 4.26 -4.35
CA ILE A 50 -8.76 5.21 -5.09
C ILE A 50 -9.17 5.23 -6.55
N VAL A 51 -9.68 6.38 -6.98
CA VAL A 51 -9.98 6.63 -8.39
C VAL A 51 -8.66 6.79 -9.18
N PRO A 52 -8.47 6.03 -10.28
CA PRO A 52 -7.28 6.08 -11.13
C PRO A 52 -6.77 7.47 -11.47
N GLU A 53 -7.64 8.32 -12.00
CA GLU A 53 -7.31 9.64 -12.52
C GLU A 53 -6.95 10.59 -11.37
N LEU A 54 -7.76 10.61 -10.31
CA LEU A 54 -7.53 11.45 -9.14
C LEU A 54 -6.22 11.11 -8.43
N ALA A 55 -5.81 9.84 -8.41
CA ALA A 55 -4.52 9.45 -7.83
C ALA A 55 -3.34 10.06 -8.61
N LEU A 56 -3.42 10.09 -9.95
CA LEU A 56 -2.38 10.70 -10.77
C LEU A 56 -2.35 12.21 -10.61
N GLU A 57 -3.52 12.86 -10.60
CA GLU A 57 -3.65 14.30 -10.35
C GLU A 57 -3.11 14.71 -8.97
N ASN A 58 -3.39 13.93 -7.93
CA ASN A 58 -2.93 14.22 -6.57
C ASN A 58 -1.42 13.97 -6.38
N LEU A 59 -0.86 12.96 -7.05
CA LEU A 59 0.57 12.64 -6.91
C LEU A 59 1.45 13.52 -7.80
N TRP A 60 1.00 13.75 -9.03
CA TRP A 60 1.78 14.43 -10.06
C TRP A 60 0.90 15.39 -10.88
N PRO A 61 0.42 16.50 -10.28
CA PRO A 61 -0.52 17.43 -10.92
C PRO A 61 0.05 18.10 -12.18
N ASP A 62 1.38 18.25 -12.25
CA ASP A 62 2.06 18.88 -13.39
C ASP A 62 2.34 17.91 -14.56
N GLN A 63 1.86 16.66 -14.47
CA GLN A 63 2.05 15.67 -15.53
C GLN A 63 0.78 15.51 -16.36
N ASP A 64 0.90 15.75 -17.66
CA ASP A 64 -0.18 15.51 -18.60
C ASP A 64 -0.07 14.08 -19.17
N TYR A 65 -1.04 13.24 -18.86
CA TYR A 65 -1.09 11.85 -19.28
C TYR A 65 -2.06 11.69 -20.45
N SER A 66 -1.56 11.29 -21.62
CA SER A 66 -2.42 10.98 -22.77
C SER A 66 -3.37 9.79 -22.54
N ASP A 67 -2.97 8.87 -21.64
CA ASP A 67 -3.79 7.76 -21.14
C ASP A 67 -3.56 7.57 -19.62
N PRO A 68 -4.28 8.32 -18.77
CA PRO A 68 -4.12 8.26 -17.31
C PRO A 68 -4.44 6.86 -16.76
N ARG A 69 -5.47 6.21 -17.29
CA ARG A 69 -5.88 4.86 -16.84
C ARG A 69 -4.82 3.82 -17.14
N GLY A 70 -4.25 3.84 -18.35
CA GLY A 70 -3.15 2.96 -18.73
C GLY A 70 -1.89 3.21 -17.88
N ALA A 71 -1.57 4.48 -17.62
CA ALA A 71 -0.42 4.87 -16.81
C ALA A 71 -0.51 4.32 -15.37
N ILE A 72 -1.64 4.52 -14.69
CA ILE A 72 -1.79 4.00 -13.33
C ILE A 72 -1.90 2.47 -13.32
N ARG A 73 -2.56 1.85 -14.31
CA ARG A 73 -2.62 0.39 -14.43
C ARG A 73 -1.23 -0.22 -14.52
N ALA A 74 -0.33 0.40 -15.28
CA ALA A 74 1.07 -0.03 -15.38
C ALA A 74 1.83 0.14 -14.05
N LEU A 75 1.60 1.23 -13.31
CA LEU A 75 2.17 1.44 -11.98
C LEU A 75 1.66 0.40 -10.97
N ILE A 76 0.35 0.15 -10.91
CA ILE A 76 -0.26 -0.87 -10.05
C ILE A 76 0.28 -2.26 -10.37
N PHE A 77 0.42 -2.60 -11.66
CA PHE A 77 1.00 -3.88 -12.06
C PHE A 77 2.43 -4.06 -11.53
N ARG A 78 3.29 -3.04 -11.69
CA ARG A 78 4.65 -3.06 -11.12
C ARG A 78 4.63 -3.14 -9.61
N LEU A 79 3.74 -2.39 -8.95
CA LEU A 79 3.58 -2.39 -7.50
C LEU A 79 3.19 -3.78 -6.99
N ARG A 80 2.18 -4.42 -7.57
CA ARG A 80 1.77 -5.80 -7.25
C ARG A 80 2.91 -6.79 -7.44
N LYS A 81 3.73 -6.62 -8.49
CA LYS A 81 4.92 -7.46 -8.70
C LYS A 81 5.96 -7.26 -7.59
N SER A 82 6.19 -6.03 -7.16
CA SER A 82 7.12 -5.72 -6.05
C SER A 82 6.63 -6.28 -4.71
N LEU A 83 5.33 -6.16 -4.41
CA LEU A 83 4.74 -6.69 -3.18
C LEU A 83 4.61 -8.22 -3.21
N GLY A 84 4.32 -8.79 -4.38
CA GLY A 84 3.86 -10.17 -4.49
C GLY A 84 2.47 -10.35 -3.88
N LYS A 85 2.13 -11.60 -3.57
CA LYS A 85 0.91 -11.97 -2.86
C LYS A 85 1.22 -12.26 -1.40
N ASN A 86 0.21 -12.20 -0.56
CA ASN A 86 0.35 -12.62 0.84
C ASN A 86 0.73 -14.11 0.91
N PRO A 87 1.84 -14.48 1.57
CA PRO A 87 2.26 -15.88 1.66
C PRO A 87 1.25 -16.78 2.40
N ALA A 88 0.48 -16.22 3.34
CA ALA A 88 -0.42 -17.00 4.18
C ALA A 88 -1.69 -17.47 3.45
N ASP A 89 -2.28 -16.63 2.60
CA ASP A 89 -3.58 -16.91 1.95
C ASP A 89 -3.59 -16.63 0.44
N ASN A 90 -2.43 -16.31 -0.15
CA ASN A 90 -2.24 -16.05 -1.58
C ASN A 90 -3.15 -14.95 -2.14
N LYS A 91 -3.64 -14.03 -1.30
CA LYS A 91 -4.41 -12.87 -1.74
C LYS A 91 -3.51 -11.74 -2.21
N GLU A 92 -4.07 -10.88 -3.06
CA GLU A 92 -3.41 -9.64 -3.46
C GLU A 92 -3.61 -8.54 -2.40
N TYR A 93 -2.57 -7.76 -2.15
CA TYR A 93 -2.63 -6.60 -1.26
C TYR A 93 -3.43 -5.42 -1.85
N ILE A 94 -3.56 -5.37 -3.18
CA ILE A 94 -4.29 -4.30 -3.87
C ILE A 94 -5.23 -4.95 -4.86
N PHE A 95 -6.53 -4.64 -4.79
CA PHE A 95 -7.54 -5.13 -5.74
C PHE A 95 -8.24 -3.96 -6.46
N PHE A 96 -8.94 -4.28 -7.55
CA PHE A 96 -9.73 -3.29 -8.30
C PHE A 96 -11.20 -3.67 -8.22
N SER A 97 -12.06 -2.73 -7.83
CA SER A 97 -13.50 -2.93 -7.70
C SER A 97 -14.22 -1.60 -7.92
N GLN A 98 -15.38 -1.63 -8.59
CA GLN A 98 -16.24 -0.46 -8.80
C GLN A 98 -15.50 0.78 -9.34
N GLY A 99 -14.54 0.57 -10.25
CA GLY A 99 -13.77 1.67 -10.85
C GLY A 99 -12.59 2.18 -10.01
N CYS A 100 -12.36 1.62 -8.81
CA CYS A 100 -11.34 2.07 -7.87
C CYS A 100 -10.33 0.98 -7.55
N TYR A 101 -9.11 1.40 -7.20
CA TYR A 101 -8.12 0.55 -6.54
C TYR A 101 -8.29 0.62 -5.02
N HIS A 102 -8.18 -0.51 -4.35
CA HIS A 102 -8.34 -0.62 -2.90
C HIS A 102 -7.15 -1.35 -2.30
N TRP A 103 -6.72 -0.89 -1.12
CA TRP A 103 -5.92 -1.71 -0.23
C TRP A 103 -6.77 -2.85 0.34
N ASN A 104 -6.21 -4.05 0.39
CA ASN A 104 -6.89 -5.22 0.93
C ASN A 104 -6.68 -5.30 2.45
N ASN A 105 -7.63 -4.79 3.21
CA ASN A 105 -7.61 -4.85 4.67
C ASN A 105 -7.86 -6.26 5.24
N ASP A 106 -8.27 -7.23 4.41
CA ASP A 106 -8.46 -8.64 4.83
C ASP A 106 -7.17 -9.47 4.77
N VAL A 107 -6.04 -8.83 4.43
CA VAL A 107 -4.73 -9.44 4.38
C VAL A 107 -3.93 -9.01 5.60
N ASP A 108 -3.09 -9.90 6.14
CA ASP A 108 -2.23 -9.60 7.28
C ASP A 108 -1.07 -8.67 6.88
N TYR A 109 -0.94 -7.57 7.61
CA TYR A 109 0.17 -6.61 7.51
C TYR A 109 0.33 -5.87 8.83
N TRP A 110 1.50 -5.28 9.03
CA TRP A 110 1.75 -4.32 10.10
C TRP A 110 2.01 -2.94 9.50
N LEU A 111 1.39 -1.92 10.10
CA LEU A 111 1.52 -0.53 9.71
C LEU A 111 1.77 0.32 10.96
N ASP A 112 2.87 1.05 10.97
CA ASP A 112 3.32 1.83 12.13
C ASP A 112 2.32 2.89 12.61
N VAL A 113 1.62 3.56 11.69
CA VAL A 113 0.62 4.57 12.04
C VAL A 113 -0.58 3.97 12.79
N GLU A 114 -0.98 2.73 12.46
CA GLU A 114 -2.06 2.04 13.19
C GLU A 114 -1.64 1.65 14.60
N GLU A 115 -0.40 1.18 14.78
CA GLU A 115 0.13 0.91 16.11
C GLU A 115 0.23 2.18 16.94
N PHE A 116 0.67 3.29 16.34
CA PHE A 116 0.73 4.59 16.99
C PHE A 116 -0.66 5.05 17.43
N GLU A 117 -1.65 5.05 16.53
CA GLU A 117 -3.04 5.42 16.81
C GLU A 117 -3.63 4.57 17.94
N SER A 118 -3.39 3.25 17.91
CA SER A 118 -3.86 2.33 18.95
C SER A 118 -3.26 2.65 20.32
N LYS A 119 -1.95 2.93 20.39
CA LYS A 119 -1.29 3.31 21.66
C LYS A 119 -1.77 4.64 22.21
N VAL A 120 -2.02 5.63 21.35
CA VAL A 120 -2.59 6.92 21.76
C VAL A 120 -3.99 6.74 22.36
N GLN A 121 -4.84 5.91 21.74
CA GLN A 121 -6.17 5.61 22.25
C GLN A 121 -6.14 4.88 23.61
N GLN A 122 -5.23 3.93 23.79
CA GLN A 122 -5.06 3.22 25.06
C GLN A 122 -4.55 4.10 26.19
N ALA A 123 -3.71 5.10 25.89
CA ALA A 123 -3.20 6.04 26.89
C ALA A 123 -4.23 7.12 27.27
N ALA A 124 -5.23 7.35 26.42
CA ALA A 124 -6.30 8.33 26.66
C ALA A 124 -7.50 7.76 27.44
N GLY A 125 -7.56 6.44 27.63
CA GLY A 125 -8.57 5.74 28.44
C GLY A 125 -8.04 5.39 29.83
#